data_AF-A0A497EWJ5-F1
#
_entry.id   AF-A0A497EWJ5-F1
#
_cell.length_a   1.000
_cell.length_b   1.000
_cell.length_c   1.000
_cell.angle_alpha   90.00
_cell.angle_beta   90.00
_cell.angle_gamma   90.00
#
_symmetry.space_group_name_H-M   'P 1'
#
loop_
_entity.id
_entity.type
_entity.pdbx_description
1 polymer ?
#
loop_
_entity_poly.entity_id
_entity_poly.type
_entity_poly.pdbx_seq_one_letter_code
_entity_poly.pdbx_strand_id
1 'polypeptide(L)' 'KWAIEKLFDVKVVKVNTLITPKGEKKAYIKLAPEFKASDIATRLGIL' A
#
# COMPACT_ATOMS: atom_id res chain seq x y z
N LYS A 1 -4.45 7.24 1.13
CA LYS A 1 -5.54 6.41 0.54
C LYS A 1 -5.61 6.64 -0.97
N TRP A 2 -6.09 7.80 -1.41
CA TRP A 2 -6.27 8.19 -2.82
C TRP A 2 -5.10 7.93 -3.77
N ALA A 3 -3.87 8.27 -3.38
CA ALA A 3 -2.70 8.09 -4.25
C ALA A 3 -2.49 6.63 -4.67
N ILE A 4 -2.62 5.69 -3.73
CA ILE A 4 -2.45 4.26 -4.01
C ILE A 4 -3.61 3.74 -4.86
N GLU A 5 -4.84 4.17 -4.53
CA GLU A 5 -6.03 3.74 -5.28
C GLU A 5 -5.94 4.18 -6.74
N LYS A 6 -5.46 5.40 -7.01
CA LYS A 6 -5.27 5.90 -8.37
C LYS A 6 -4.08 5.31 -9.11
N LEU A 7 -2.93 5.19 -8.46
CA LEU A 7 -1.70 4.76 -9.12
C LEU A 7 -1.75 3.27 -9.51
N PHE A 8 -2.42 2.46 -8.70
CA PHE A 8 -2.45 1.01 -8.89
C PHE A 8 -3.82 0.47 -9.31
N ASP A 9 -4.83 1.34 -9.40
CA ASP A 9 -6.23 1.00 -9.70
C ASP A 9 -6.78 -0.08 -8.74
N VAL A 10 -6.56 0.14 -7.45
CA VAL A 10 -6.95 -0.79 -6.38
C VAL A 10 -7.83 -0.11 -5.35
N LYS A 11 -8.61 -0.89 -4.61
CA LYS A 11 -9.44 -0.38 -3.52
C LYS A 11 -8.78 -0.61 -2.17
N VAL A 12 -8.67 0.45 -1.36
CA VAL A 12 -8.06 0.39 -0.02
C VAL A 12 -9.13 0.40 1.06
N VAL A 13 -9.09 -0.60 1.93
CA VAL A 13 -10.01 -0.72 3.07
C VAL A 13 -9.55 0.18 4.21
N LYS A 14 -8.27 0.08 4.59
CA LYS A 14 -7.71 0.79 5.74
C LYS A 14 -6.25 1.14 5.50
N VAL A 15 -5.82 2.29 6.03
CA VAL A 15 -4.40 2.68 6.08
C VAL A 15 -4.05 2.98 7.52
N ASN A 16 -3.03 2.30 8.03
CA ASN A 16 -2.41 2.61 9.31
C ASN A 16 -1.02 3.19 9.04
N THR A 17 -0.64 4.26 9.74
CA THR A 17 0.68 4.88 9.58
C THR A 17 1.41 4.94 10.90
N LEU A 18 2.73 4.80 10.87
CA LEU A 18 3.60 5.07 12.01
C LEU A 18 4.84 5.85 11.55
N ILE A 19 5.45 6.58 12.47
CA ILE A 19 6.76 7.20 12.25
C ILE A 19 7.80 6.23 12.78
N THR A 20 8.77 5.86 11.93
CA THR A 20 9.86 4.96 12.31
C THR A 20 10.90 5.72 13.15
N PRO A 21 11.76 5.02 13.91
CA PRO A 21 12.84 5.67 14.66
C PRO A 21 13.82 6.49 13.81
N LYS A 22 13.87 6.25 12.49
CA LYS A 22 14.65 7.02 11.51
C LYS A 22 13.97 8.32 11.07
N GLY A 23 12.77 8.63 11.58
CA GLY A 23 11.96 9.78 11.18
C GLY A 23 11.13 9.56 9.92
N GLU A 24 11.20 8.39 9.30
CA GLU A 24 10.48 8.08 8.07
C GLU A 24 9.05 7.63 8.38
N LYS A 25 8.06 8.13 7.62
CA LYS A 25 6.67 7.71 7.76
C LYS A 25 6.46 6.37 7.04
N LYS A 26 6.16 5.32 7.80
CA LYS A 26 5.80 3.99 7.29
C LYS A 26 4.28 3.81 7.27
N ALA A 27 3.75 3.27 6.18
CA ALA A 27 2.33 2.99 6.02
C ALA A 27 2.09 1.48 5.85
N TYR A 28 1.11 0.95 6.58
CA TYR A 28 0.54 -0.38 6.39
C TYR A 28 -0.82 -0.22 5.74
N ILE A 29 -0.99 -0.80 4.56
CA ILE A 29 -2.20 -0.64 3.75
C ILE A 29 -2.92 -1.99 3.67
N LYS A 30 -4.19 -1.99 4.10
CA LYS A 30 -5.10 -3.12 3.90
C LYS A 30 -5.87 -2.91 2.61
N LEU A 31 -5.55 -3.72 1.61
CA LEU A 31 -6.28 -3.78 0.34
C LEU A 31 -7.63 -4.47 0.52
N ALA A 32 -8.56 -4.21 -0.40
CA ALA A 32 -9.77 -5.00 -0.52
C ALA A 32 -9.43 -6.45 -0.89
N PRO A 33 -10.22 -7.45 -0.45
CA PRO A 33 -9.92 -8.87 -0.66
C PRO A 33 -9.85 -9.27 -2.14
N GLU A 34 -10.41 -8.44 -3.03
CA GLU A 34 -10.39 -8.58 -4.48
C GLU A 34 -8.99 -8.34 -5.08
N PHE A 35 -8.10 -7.62 -4.38
CA PHE A 35 -6.77 -7.23 -4.86
C PHE A 35 -5.65 -7.90 -4.05
N LYS A 36 -4.65 -8.47 -4.73
CA LYS A 36 -3.50 -9.09 -4.08
C LYS A 36 -2.32 -8.11 -3.96
N ALA A 37 -1.67 -8.11 -2.80
CA ALA A 37 -0.49 -7.30 -2.56
C ALA A 37 0.72 -7.74 -3.41
N SER A 38 0.84 -9.04 -3.70
CA SER A 38 1.94 -9.60 -4.52
C SER A 38 1.95 -9.02 -5.93
N ASP A 39 0.78 -8.84 -6.54
CA ASP A 39 0.68 -8.29 -7.91
C ASP A 39 1.19 -6.85 -7.96
N ILE A 40 0.92 -6.06 -6.91
CA ILE A 40 1.45 -4.71 -6.76
C ILE A 40 2.96 -4.73 -6.52
N ALA A 41 3.46 -5.66 -5.70
CA ALA A 41 4.90 -5.80 -5.44
C ALA A 41 5.69 -6.17 -6.70
N THR A 42 5.14 -7.06 -7.55
CA THR A 42 5.71 -7.40 -8.86
C THR A 42 5.74 -6.19 -9.79
N ARG A 43 4.64 -5.40 -9.86
CA ARG A 43 4.60 -4.16 -10.65
C ARG A 43 5.59 -3.10 -10.19
N LEU A 44 5.93 -3.11 -8.90
CA LEU A 44 6.93 -2.22 -8.30
C LEU A 44 8.37 -2.75 -8.46
N GLY A 45 8.55 -4.01 -8.90
CA GLY A 45 9.87 -4.63 -9.03
C GLY A 45 10.56 -4.92 -7.70
N ILE A 46 9.78 -5.13 -6.63
CA ILE A 46 10.30 -5.36 -5.26
C ILE A 46 10.24 -6.86 -4.89
N LEU A 47 9.63 -7.69 -5.74
CA LEU A 47 9.45 -9.13 -5.51
C LEU A 47 10.75 -9.91 -5.73
#